data_AF-A0A397ETG3-F1
#
_entry.id   AF-A0A397ETG3-F1
#
_cell.length_a   1.000
_cell.length_b   1.000
_cell.length_c   1.000
_cell.angle_alpha   90.00
_cell.angle_beta   90.00
_cell.angle_gamma   90.00
#
_symmetry.space_group_name_H-M   'P 1'
#
loop_
_entity.id
_entity.type
_entity.pdbx_description
1 polymer ?
#
loop_
_entity_poly.entity_id
_entity_poly.type
_entity_poly.pdbx_seq_one_letter_code
_entity_poly.pdbx_strand_id
1 'polypeptide(L)'
;MQCPALTRAPQTAITCFDDLVLFLEPDHEPSSHPLDRPPFPALQHAIHGYQDHFHADFYTTLWPRILEWAWTVPGTYAPTGLSFTSPQVSSCGTYTSAKCNYDTDVARYILANMFVLNKPQPAPECGNLDLYRLMNSQARCREGDVGAARLECLLAYFHTIAEEEQGRTITIERRQWLGQAHELDASGHALARVNLMETSMESATDATRFVNFANQDLHIHRIIPSGTQEEVLFSCAPEAFVAIGLCPRMTSDQVIMIRNVRRFVEYTGYLSSFKFLRLVGTRRVFDILSIDAVTRSHYTVASVDRDVRKATLAMLPTDEKHGRGGVVTGHWGCGVFGGNKTHKFIQQLVAASRANVPMLHYSVFGDVQLMNFLRQVEAAIRAREWTIDDVATRLLSNYSVMCAAADKAKADGYIWTLLSTMSTPSRKVPYEEFIATELGLEACEGRGL
;
A
#
# COMPACT_ATOMS: atom_id res chain seq x y z
N MET A 1 17.93 -9.15 -2.99
CA MET A 1 18.06 -8.59 -1.63
C MET A 1 18.77 -9.61 -0.76
N GLN A 2 19.82 -9.21 -0.05
CA GLN A 2 20.56 -10.08 0.86
C GLN A 2 20.42 -9.56 2.29
N CYS A 3 20.33 -10.47 3.25
CA CYS A 3 20.27 -10.13 4.66
C CYS A 3 21.36 -10.97 5.35
N PRO A 4 22.53 -10.38 5.63
CA PRO A 4 23.60 -11.12 6.29
C PRO A 4 23.15 -11.51 7.70
N ALA A 5 23.64 -12.65 8.18
CA ALA A 5 23.45 -13.01 9.58
C ALA A 5 24.13 -11.96 10.46
N LEU A 6 23.54 -11.69 11.63
CA LEU A 6 24.19 -10.85 12.62
C LEU A 6 25.54 -11.47 13.01
N THR A 7 26.62 -10.71 12.88
CA THR A 7 27.99 -11.19 13.19
C THR A 7 28.46 -10.79 14.59
N ARG A 8 27.77 -9.83 15.24
CA ARG A 8 28.09 -9.36 16.59
C ARG A 8 27.54 -10.34 17.61
N ALA A 9 28.40 -11.17 18.18
CA ALA A 9 28.01 -12.09 19.25
C ALA A 9 27.39 -11.32 20.43
N PRO A 10 26.40 -11.90 21.15
CA PRO A 10 25.89 -11.32 22.40
C PRO A 10 27.00 -11.41 23.46
N GLN A 11 27.93 -10.45 23.45
CA GLN A 11 29.09 -10.45 24.35
C GLN A 11 28.74 -9.92 25.75
N THR A 12 27.63 -9.20 25.88
CA THR A 12 27.10 -8.68 27.15
C THR A 12 25.59 -8.91 27.24
N ALA A 13 25.10 -9.22 28.45
CA ALA A 13 23.67 -9.29 28.70
C ALA A 13 23.08 -7.88 28.57
N ILE A 14 22.20 -7.66 27.60
CA ILE A 14 21.48 -6.41 27.43
C ILE A 14 20.31 -6.44 28.41
N THR A 15 20.41 -5.63 29.46
CA THR A 15 19.46 -5.63 30.59
C THR A 15 18.77 -4.29 30.78
N CYS A 16 19.25 -3.24 30.10
CA CYS A 16 18.67 -1.92 30.14
C CYS A 16 18.77 -1.20 28.78
N PHE A 17 18.21 0.00 28.70
CA PHE A 17 18.20 0.78 27.46
C PHE A 17 19.59 1.21 27.03
N ASP A 18 20.48 1.58 27.97
CA ASP A 18 21.84 2.01 27.65
C ASP A 18 22.66 0.87 27.03
N ASP A 19 22.50 -0.37 27.52
CA ASP A 19 23.12 -1.55 26.91
C ASP A 19 22.64 -1.76 25.47
N LEU A 20 21.35 -1.54 25.22
CA LEU A 20 20.75 -1.66 23.89
C LEU A 20 21.27 -0.57 22.94
N VAL A 21 21.41 0.67 23.42
CA VAL A 21 22.01 1.77 22.67
C VAL A 21 23.41 1.40 22.22
N LEU A 22 24.28 0.95 23.15
CA LEU A 22 25.64 0.54 22.84
C LEU A 22 25.70 -0.64 21.85
N PHE A 23 24.73 -1.54 21.91
CA PHE A 23 24.65 -2.63 20.94
C PHE A 23 24.30 -2.12 19.52
N LEU A 24 23.33 -1.21 19.42
CA LEU A 24 22.84 -0.65 18.16
C LEU A 24 23.86 0.32 17.53
N GLU A 25 24.53 1.13 18.35
CA GLU A 25 25.52 2.13 17.96
C GLU A 25 26.79 2.00 18.85
N PRO A 26 27.71 1.07 18.56
CA PRO A 26 28.87 0.79 19.42
C PRO A 26 29.85 1.95 19.56
N ASP A 27 29.87 2.84 18.57
CA ASP A 27 30.72 4.04 18.56
C ASP A 27 30.03 5.22 19.28
N HIS A 28 28.88 5.00 19.93
CA HIS A 28 28.18 6.03 20.68
C HIS A 28 28.97 6.39 21.95
N GLU A 29 29.53 7.59 21.98
CA GLU A 29 30.10 8.17 23.20
C GLU A 29 28.98 8.81 24.03
N PRO A 30 28.75 8.37 25.28
CA PRO A 30 27.74 8.98 26.14
C PRO A 30 28.09 10.45 26.37
N SER A 31 27.18 11.36 26.03
CA SER A 31 27.38 12.75 26.38
C SER A 31 27.27 12.94 27.89
N SER A 32 28.25 13.65 28.47
CA SER A 32 28.20 14.09 29.87
C SER A 32 27.34 15.34 30.07
N HIS A 33 26.79 15.91 29.00
CA HIS A 33 26.03 17.15 29.06
C HIS A 33 24.55 16.88 29.39
N PRO A 34 23.99 17.42 30.48
CA PRO A 34 22.62 17.10 30.95
C PRO A 34 21.49 17.59 30.03
N LEU A 35 21.80 18.34 28.96
CA LEU A 35 20.84 18.74 27.92
C LEU A 35 20.90 17.87 26.67
N ASP A 36 21.88 16.97 26.56
CA ASP A 36 21.99 16.08 25.41
C ASP A 36 20.95 14.98 25.53
N ARG A 37 20.27 14.75 24.41
CA ARG A 37 19.17 13.79 24.36
C ARG A 37 19.74 12.39 24.20
N PRO A 38 19.14 11.39 24.87
CA PRO A 38 19.53 10.01 24.63
C PRO A 38 19.28 9.65 23.16
N PRO A 39 20.14 8.83 22.54
CA PRO A 39 19.89 8.31 21.21
C PRO A 39 18.63 7.42 21.21
N PHE A 40 18.01 7.30 20.04
CA PHE A 40 16.83 6.47 19.81
C PHE A 40 15.60 6.75 20.72
N PRO A 41 15.16 8.02 20.91
CA PRO A 41 14.05 8.35 21.81
C PRO A 41 12.72 7.64 21.47
N ALA A 42 12.38 7.50 20.19
CA ALA A 42 11.17 6.77 19.78
C ALA A 42 11.26 5.27 20.10
N LEU A 43 12.44 4.67 20.04
CA LEU A 43 12.64 3.28 20.47
C LEU A 43 12.42 3.12 21.98
N GLN A 44 12.95 4.05 22.78
CA GLN A 44 12.75 4.05 24.22
C GLN A 44 11.26 4.13 24.58
N HIS A 45 10.53 5.05 23.93
CA HIS A 45 9.08 5.17 24.09
C HIS A 45 8.34 3.90 23.68
N ALA A 46 8.72 3.29 22.55
CA ALA A 46 8.09 2.06 22.09
C ALA A 46 8.34 0.86 23.02
N ILE A 47 9.52 0.76 23.64
CA ILE A 47 9.83 -0.26 24.64
C ILE A 47 8.95 -0.06 25.88
N HIS A 48 8.81 1.17 26.38
CA HIS A 48 7.90 1.45 27.49
C HIS A 48 6.45 1.08 27.13
N GLY A 49 5.97 1.51 25.96
CA GLY A 49 4.63 1.16 25.47
C GLY A 49 4.43 -0.35 25.34
N TYR A 50 5.43 -1.10 24.86
CA TYR A 50 5.39 -2.56 24.83
C TYR A 50 5.21 -3.16 26.23
N GLN A 51 6.04 -2.74 27.20
CA GLN A 51 5.97 -3.27 28.56
C GLN A 51 4.63 -2.96 29.23
N ASP A 52 4.08 -1.78 28.98
CA ASP A 52 2.77 -1.37 29.50
C ASP A 52 1.62 -2.19 28.89
N HIS A 53 1.63 -2.40 27.57
CA HIS A 53 0.56 -3.12 26.87
C HIS A 53 0.57 -4.63 27.12
N PHE A 54 1.77 -5.23 27.22
CA PHE A 54 1.93 -6.68 27.30
C PHE A 54 2.28 -7.20 28.70
N HIS A 55 2.50 -6.30 29.66
CA HIS A 55 2.89 -6.65 31.03
C HIS A 55 4.11 -7.60 31.09
N ALA A 56 5.05 -7.41 30.17
CA ALA A 56 6.23 -8.24 29.99
C ALA A 56 7.46 -7.35 29.87
N ASP A 57 8.55 -7.71 30.56
CA ASP A 57 9.82 -6.99 30.46
C ASP A 57 10.48 -7.24 29.10
N PHE A 58 10.79 -6.17 28.38
CA PHE A 58 11.30 -6.26 27.01
C PHE A 58 12.65 -6.99 26.95
N TYR A 59 13.56 -6.67 27.86
CA TYR A 59 14.95 -7.12 27.85
C TYR A 59 15.08 -8.61 28.18
N THR A 60 14.21 -9.13 29.04
CA THR A 60 14.21 -10.54 29.46
C THR A 60 13.29 -11.41 28.61
N THR A 61 12.23 -10.85 28.02
CA THR A 61 11.22 -11.62 27.30
C THR A 61 11.40 -11.57 25.78
N LEU A 62 11.43 -10.37 25.20
CA LEU A 62 11.31 -10.20 23.75
C LEU A 62 12.68 -10.04 23.07
N TRP A 63 13.57 -9.27 23.68
CA TRP A 63 14.90 -8.99 23.14
C TRP A 63 15.74 -10.24 22.83
N PRO A 64 15.83 -11.26 23.71
CA PRO A 64 16.62 -12.46 23.41
C PRO A 64 16.10 -13.21 22.17
N ARG A 65 14.78 -13.21 21.96
CA ARG A 65 14.14 -13.82 20.79
C ARG A 65 14.45 -13.04 19.51
N ILE A 66 14.38 -11.71 19.56
CA ILE A 66 14.76 -10.85 18.42
C ILE A 66 16.21 -11.11 18.02
N LEU A 67 17.14 -11.19 18.99
CA LEU A 67 18.54 -11.52 18.72
C LEU A 67 18.70 -12.91 18.11
N GLU A 68 18.03 -13.92 18.67
CA GLU A 68 18.06 -15.28 18.13
C GLU A 68 17.58 -15.33 16.68
N TRP A 69 16.50 -14.61 16.34
CA TRP A 69 16.02 -14.51 14.96
C TRP A 69 16.93 -13.68 14.06
N ALA A 70 17.63 -12.66 14.56
CA ALA A 70 18.59 -11.93 13.75
C ALA A 70 19.85 -12.78 13.43
N TRP A 71 20.20 -13.69 14.34
CA TRP A 71 21.35 -14.58 14.23
C TRP A 71 21.08 -15.83 13.40
N THR A 72 19.90 -16.42 13.56
CA THR A 72 19.58 -17.75 13.00
C THR A 72 19.01 -17.61 11.60
N VAL A 73 19.84 -17.90 10.59
CA VAL A 73 19.41 -17.92 9.19
C VAL A 73 18.38 -19.04 8.97
N PRO A 74 17.15 -18.73 8.51
CA PRO A 74 16.15 -19.75 8.22
C PRO A 74 16.62 -20.71 7.12
N GLY A 75 16.32 -22.00 7.25
CA GLY A 75 16.75 -23.02 6.28
C GLY A 75 16.17 -22.83 4.88
N THR A 76 15.06 -22.11 4.76
CA THR A 76 14.41 -21.72 3.50
C THR A 76 14.98 -20.44 2.89
N TYR A 77 15.84 -19.71 3.61
CA TYR A 77 16.52 -18.53 3.11
C TYR A 77 17.66 -18.94 2.17
N ALA A 78 17.53 -18.60 0.89
CA ALA A 78 18.56 -18.92 -0.10
C ALA A 78 19.88 -18.17 0.21
N PRO A 79 21.06 -18.81 0.07
CA PRO A 79 22.35 -18.14 0.25
C PRO A 79 22.57 -16.94 -0.69
N THR A 80 21.92 -16.94 -1.85
CA THR A 80 21.94 -15.83 -2.81
C THR A 80 21.02 -14.69 -2.42
N GLY A 81 20.21 -14.86 -1.38
CA GLY A 81 19.17 -13.93 -0.92
C GLY A 81 17.85 -14.10 -1.66
N LEU A 82 16.96 -13.13 -1.48
CA LEU A 82 15.67 -13.07 -2.14
C LEU A 82 15.80 -12.43 -3.53
N SER A 83 15.19 -13.06 -4.54
CA SER A 83 15.14 -12.56 -5.91
C SER A 83 13.78 -12.88 -6.56
N PHE A 84 13.46 -12.10 -7.60
CA PHE A 84 12.30 -12.37 -8.44
C PHE A 84 12.61 -13.47 -9.45
N THR A 85 11.60 -14.29 -9.76
CA THR A 85 11.61 -15.16 -10.93
C THR A 85 11.62 -14.34 -12.22
N SER A 86 12.03 -14.94 -13.33
CA SER A 86 11.83 -14.34 -14.66
C SER A 86 10.34 -14.04 -14.89
N PRO A 87 9.98 -12.87 -15.45
CA PRO A 87 8.60 -12.53 -15.73
C PRO A 87 7.91 -13.58 -16.61
N GLN A 88 6.72 -14.01 -16.22
CA GLN A 88 5.88 -14.94 -16.98
C GLN A 88 4.60 -14.24 -17.42
N VAL A 89 4.07 -14.59 -18.59
CA VAL A 89 2.76 -14.09 -19.05
C VAL A 89 1.65 -14.67 -18.16
N SER A 90 0.76 -13.81 -17.69
CA SER A 90 -0.44 -14.19 -16.93
C SER A 90 -1.34 -15.12 -17.73
N SER A 91 -2.13 -15.95 -17.05
CA SER A 91 -3.12 -16.84 -17.69
C SER A 91 -4.14 -16.11 -18.57
N CYS A 92 -4.53 -14.89 -18.19
CA CYS A 92 -5.41 -14.03 -18.98
C CYS A 92 -4.73 -13.40 -20.20
N GLY A 93 -3.42 -13.59 -20.39
CA GLY A 93 -2.66 -13.04 -21.53
C GLY A 93 -2.46 -11.52 -21.48
N THR A 94 -2.85 -10.88 -20.39
CA THR A 94 -2.99 -9.41 -20.31
C THR A 94 -1.77 -8.70 -19.72
N TYR A 95 -1.04 -9.36 -18.83
CA TYR A 95 0.14 -8.78 -18.16
C TYR A 95 1.24 -9.83 -17.97
N THR A 96 2.47 -9.39 -17.70
CA THR A 96 3.56 -10.22 -17.19
C THR A 96 3.65 -10.10 -15.68
N SER A 97 4.10 -11.17 -15.03
CA SER A 97 4.24 -11.29 -13.59
C SER A 97 5.58 -11.92 -13.23
N ALA A 98 6.35 -11.22 -12.40
CA ALA A 98 7.52 -11.77 -11.72
C ALA A 98 7.19 -11.94 -10.23
N LYS A 99 7.54 -13.09 -9.63
CA LYS A 99 7.23 -13.40 -8.22
C LYS A 99 8.50 -13.59 -7.39
N CYS A 100 8.46 -13.17 -6.14
CA CYS A 100 9.44 -13.50 -5.12
C CYS A 100 8.69 -14.10 -3.92
N ASN A 101 9.03 -15.32 -3.54
CA ASN A 101 8.39 -16.03 -2.44
C ASN A 101 9.35 -16.14 -1.25
N TYR A 102 8.83 -15.97 -0.05
CA TYR A 102 9.53 -16.20 1.21
C TYR A 102 8.50 -16.61 2.26
N ASP A 103 8.91 -17.34 3.29
CA ASP A 103 8.00 -17.71 4.38
C ASP A 103 8.08 -16.73 5.56
N THR A 104 7.22 -16.96 6.55
CA THR A 104 7.16 -16.16 7.78
C THR A 104 8.45 -16.20 8.60
N ASP A 105 9.25 -17.27 8.52
CA ASP A 105 10.52 -17.36 9.24
C ASP A 105 11.58 -16.46 8.59
N VAL A 106 11.61 -16.43 7.25
CA VAL A 106 12.43 -15.47 6.48
C VAL A 106 11.98 -14.03 6.72
N ALA A 107 10.68 -13.76 6.74
CA ALA A 107 10.16 -12.43 7.06
C ALA A 107 10.61 -11.96 8.45
N ARG A 108 10.48 -12.83 9.46
CA ARG A 108 10.90 -12.55 10.84
C ARG A 108 12.40 -12.33 10.95
N TYR A 109 13.21 -13.16 10.29
CA TYR A 109 14.67 -13.00 10.22
C TYR A 109 15.09 -11.64 9.64
N ILE A 110 14.47 -11.22 8.54
CA ILE A 110 14.75 -9.91 7.92
C ILE A 110 14.32 -8.77 8.85
N LEU A 111 13.10 -8.82 9.38
CA LEU A 111 12.58 -7.79 10.28
C LEU A 111 13.41 -7.67 11.57
N ALA A 112 13.87 -8.79 12.13
CA ALA A 112 14.76 -8.80 13.29
C ALA A 112 16.09 -8.11 12.95
N ASN A 113 16.68 -8.42 11.79
CA ASN A 113 17.90 -7.76 11.30
C ASN A 113 17.70 -6.26 11.01
N MET A 114 16.50 -5.83 10.57
CA MET A 114 16.16 -4.41 10.48
C MET A 114 16.11 -3.74 11.85
N PHE A 115 15.53 -4.41 12.85
CA PHE A 115 15.42 -3.92 14.22
C PHE A 115 16.77 -3.79 14.92
N VAL A 116 17.66 -4.77 14.76
CA VAL A 116 19.02 -4.71 15.33
C VAL A 116 19.99 -3.83 14.52
N LEU A 117 19.49 -3.08 13.53
CA LEU A 117 20.28 -2.24 12.64
C LEU A 117 21.43 -2.99 11.93
N ASN A 118 21.24 -4.28 11.63
CA ASN A 118 22.21 -5.12 10.89
C ASN A 118 22.12 -4.94 9.36
N LYS A 119 21.54 -3.81 8.91
CA LYS A 119 21.53 -3.31 7.52
C LYS A 119 21.32 -4.39 6.45
N PRO A 120 20.12 -4.99 6.35
CA PRO A 120 19.78 -5.80 5.18
C PRO A 120 20.08 -5.05 3.88
N GLN A 121 20.75 -5.72 2.94
CA GLN A 121 21.19 -5.15 1.69
C GLN A 121 20.06 -5.22 0.65
N PRO A 122 19.47 -4.09 0.25
CA PRO A 122 18.42 -4.06 -0.75
C PRO A 122 18.93 -4.57 -2.11
N ALA A 123 18.01 -5.07 -2.93
CA ALA A 123 18.30 -5.27 -4.35
C ALA A 123 18.66 -3.92 -5.03
N PRO A 124 19.34 -3.93 -6.18
CA PRO A 124 19.67 -2.71 -6.91
C PRO A 124 18.43 -1.82 -7.11
N GLU A 125 18.60 -0.51 -6.96
CA GLU A 125 17.55 0.51 -7.15
C GLU A 125 16.35 0.42 -6.19
N CYS A 126 16.41 -0.43 -5.16
CA CYS A 126 15.36 -0.61 -4.17
C CYS A 126 15.63 0.22 -2.89
N GLY A 127 14.64 0.29 -2.01
CA GLY A 127 14.68 1.10 -0.80
C GLY A 127 15.45 0.50 0.37
N ASN A 128 15.90 1.38 1.27
CA ASN A 128 16.62 0.97 2.48
C ASN A 128 15.63 0.49 3.55
N LEU A 129 15.95 -0.66 4.15
CA LEU A 129 15.19 -1.32 5.22
C LEU A 129 15.63 -0.93 6.64
N ASP A 130 16.60 -0.02 6.77
CA ASP A 130 17.09 0.50 8.04
C ASP A 130 16.00 1.26 8.83
N LEU A 131 15.90 0.97 10.14
CA LEU A 131 14.97 1.59 11.08
C LEU A 131 15.59 2.76 11.87
N TYR A 132 16.85 3.11 11.66
CA TYR A 132 17.57 4.16 12.40
C TYR A 132 16.78 5.48 12.47
N ARG A 133 16.19 5.91 11.34
CA ARG A 133 15.38 7.15 11.28
C ARG A 133 14.09 7.06 12.09
N LEU A 134 13.48 5.88 12.14
CA LEU A 134 12.27 5.64 12.91
C LEU A 134 12.60 5.65 14.40
N MET A 135 13.65 4.91 14.79
CA MET A 135 14.14 4.84 16.17
C MET A 135 14.61 6.18 16.72
N ASN A 136 15.25 7.01 15.90
CA ASN A 136 15.70 8.36 16.28
C ASN A 136 14.66 9.47 16.13
N SER A 137 13.45 9.14 15.66
CA SER A 137 12.41 10.16 15.53
C SER A 137 11.93 10.65 16.89
N GLN A 138 11.35 11.85 16.89
CA GLN A 138 10.90 12.51 18.11
C GLN A 138 9.46 12.97 17.94
N ALA A 139 8.71 12.90 19.04
CA ALA A 139 7.40 13.52 19.15
C ALA A 139 7.49 15.02 18.81
N ARG A 140 6.70 15.47 17.82
CA ARG A 140 6.55 16.91 17.53
C ARG A 140 5.66 17.63 18.56
N CYS A 141 4.92 16.87 19.37
CA CYS A 141 4.02 17.33 20.41
C CYS A 141 3.93 16.29 21.53
N ARG A 142 3.48 16.68 22.72
CA ARG A 142 3.39 15.79 23.91
C ARG A 142 2.49 14.56 23.72
N GLU A 143 1.67 14.51 22.68
CA GLU A 143 0.58 13.52 22.54
C GLU A 143 0.76 12.47 21.43
N GLY A 144 1.86 12.50 20.67
CA GLY A 144 2.06 11.50 19.62
C GLY A 144 3.47 11.47 19.03
N ASP A 145 4.18 10.38 19.28
CA ASP A 145 5.37 9.98 18.54
C ASP A 145 4.99 8.89 17.54
N VAL A 146 4.79 9.29 16.28
CA VAL A 146 4.42 8.35 15.21
C VAL A 146 5.50 7.30 15.00
N GLY A 147 6.78 7.62 15.24
CA GLY A 147 7.84 6.64 15.15
C GLY A 147 7.73 5.59 16.25
N ALA A 148 7.49 6.03 17.48
CA ALA A 148 7.27 5.11 18.60
C ALA A 148 6.07 4.20 18.36
N ALA A 149 4.92 4.77 17.95
CA ALA A 149 3.72 3.98 17.64
C ALA A 149 3.95 2.91 16.56
N ARG A 150 4.77 3.23 15.54
CA ARG A 150 5.11 2.28 14.48
C ARG A 150 6.10 1.21 14.95
N LEU A 151 7.03 1.55 15.85
CA LEU A 151 7.92 0.59 16.50
C LEU A 151 7.13 -0.33 17.44
N GLU A 152 6.15 0.19 18.19
CA GLU A 152 5.23 -0.62 19.00
C GLU A 152 4.50 -1.67 18.16
N CYS A 153 4.04 -1.29 16.95
CA CYS A 153 3.43 -2.26 16.03
C CYS A 153 4.40 -3.39 15.63
N LEU A 154 5.68 -3.07 15.42
CA LEU A 154 6.71 -4.06 15.11
C LEU A 154 7.04 -4.94 16.33
N LEU A 155 7.10 -4.37 17.53
CA LEU A 155 7.29 -5.12 18.78
C LEU A 155 6.10 -6.07 19.04
N ALA A 156 4.88 -5.62 18.77
CA ALA A 156 3.67 -6.43 18.84
C ALA A 156 3.69 -7.61 17.84
N TYR A 157 4.21 -7.39 16.63
CA TYR A 157 4.47 -8.48 15.67
C TYR A 157 5.46 -9.51 16.24
N PHE A 158 6.61 -9.06 16.75
CA PHE A 158 7.61 -9.96 17.34
C PHE A 158 7.07 -10.73 18.54
N HIS A 159 6.26 -10.10 19.38
CA HIS A 159 5.61 -10.75 20.51
C HIS A 159 4.66 -11.86 20.05
N THR A 160 3.82 -11.59 19.05
CA THR A 160 2.84 -12.56 18.52
C THR A 160 3.52 -13.74 17.83
N ILE A 161 4.51 -13.48 16.96
CA ILE A 161 5.17 -14.53 16.17
C ILE A 161 6.10 -15.41 17.01
N ALA A 162 6.44 -14.98 18.23
CA ALA A 162 7.13 -15.83 19.18
C ALA A 162 6.26 -17.00 19.66
N GLU A 163 4.94 -16.89 19.47
CA GLU A 163 3.93 -17.79 20.05
C GLU A 163 3.13 -18.55 18.97
N GLU A 164 3.35 -18.27 17.67
CA GLU A 164 2.44 -18.72 16.59
C GLU A 164 3.11 -19.13 15.24
N GLU A 165 2.31 -19.86 14.44
CA GLU A 165 2.42 -20.35 13.05
C GLU A 165 3.73 -20.14 12.25
N GLN A 166 4.37 -21.26 11.88
CA GLN A 166 5.56 -21.33 11.04
C GLN A 166 5.21 -21.67 9.58
N GLY A 167 5.98 -21.16 8.62
CA GLY A 167 5.98 -21.64 7.25
C GLY A 167 4.89 -21.10 6.30
N ARG A 168 4.13 -20.06 6.67
CA ARG A 168 3.22 -19.42 5.71
C ARG A 168 4.03 -18.70 4.63
N THR A 169 3.78 -19.04 3.36
CA THR A 169 4.41 -18.36 2.21
C THR A 169 3.78 -17.01 1.94
N ILE A 170 4.61 -15.97 1.92
CA ILE A 170 4.31 -14.63 1.45
C ILE A 170 4.88 -14.48 0.04
N THR A 171 4.10 -13.86 -0.85
CA THR A 171 4.52 -13.64 -2.25
C THR A 171 4.49 -12.16 -2.57
N ILE A 172 5.63 -11.61 -2.96
CA ILE A 172 5.66 -10.31 -3.66
C ILE A 172 5.56 -10.60 -5.15
N GLU A 173 4.55 -10.05 -5.82
CA GLU A 173 4.39 -10.11 -7.26
C GLU A 173 4.50 -8.72 -7.87
N ARG A 174 5.36 -8.59 -8.88
CA ARG A 174 5.42 -7.40 -9.72
C ARG A 174 4.70 -7.71 -11.03
N ARG A 175 3.63 -6.96 -11.31
CA ARG A 175 2.89 -7.05 -12.57
C ARG A 175 3.26 -5.92 -13.50
N GLN A 176 3.23 -6.19 -14.81
CA GLN A 176 3.40 -5.19 -15.86
C GLN A 176 2.49 -5.49 -17.04
N TRP A 177 1.76 -4.50 -17.57
CA TRP A 177 0.94 -4.68 -18.78
C TRP A 177 1.74 -5.26 -19.96
N LEU A 178 1.10 -6.15 -20.73
CA LEU A 178 1.62 -6.59 -22.03
C LEU A 178 1.17 -5.61 -23.11
N GLY A 179 2.11 -4.89 -23.71
CA GLY A 179 1.85 -3.94 -24.81
C GLY A 179 0.97 -2.74 -24.42
N GLN A 180 0.49 -1.99 -25.43
CA GLN A 180 -0.65 -1.10 -25.21
C GLN A 180 -1.85 -2.01 -24.98
N ALA A 181 -2.19 -2.27 -23.71
CA ALA A 181 -3.32 -3.10 -23.27
C ALA A 181 -4.49 -3.01 -24.27
N HIS A 182 -4.59 -3.99 -25.15
CA HIS A 182 -5.73 -4.12 -26.04
C HIS A 182 -6.92 -4.39 -25.13
N GLU A 183 -7.94 -3.52 -25.23
CA GLU A 183 -9.29 -3.66 -24.71
C GLU A 183 -9.44 -4.83 -23.73
N LEU A 184 -9.42 -4.55 -22.42
CA LEU A 184 -10.01 -5.50 -21.49
C LEU A 184 -11.43 -5.72 -21.98
N ASP A 185 -11.71 -6.92 -22.49
CA ASP A 185 -12.94 -7.27 -23.18
C ASP A 185 -14.14 -6.56 -22.54
N ALA A 186 -14.55 -5.44 -23.14
CA ALA A 186 -15.60 -4.60 -22.61
C ALA A 186 -16.97 -5.24 -22.83
N SER A 187 -17.03 -6.32 -23.61
CA SER A 187 -18.26 -7.01 -23.92
C SER A 187 -18.74 -7.81 -22.71
N GLY A 188 -19.82 -7.31 -22.07
CA GLY A 188 -20.58 -8.06 -21.08
C GLY A 188 -20.26 -7.81 -19.60
N HIS A 189 -19.36 -6.90 -19.26
CA HIS A 189 -19.06 -6.61 -17.85
C HIS A 189 -20.03 -5.57 -17.25
N ALA A 190 -20.76 -5.98 -16.20
CA ALA A 190 -21.59 -5.07 -15.40
C ALA A 190 -20.71 -4.21 -14.47
N LEU A 191 -21.21 -3.03 -14.08
CA LEU A 191 -20.55 -2.20 -13.06
C LEU A 191 -20.41 -2.97 -11.75
N ALA A 192 -19.19 -3.02 -11.22
CA ALA A 192 -18.88 -3.63 -9.93
C ALA A 192 -19.83 -3.11 -8.84
N ARG A 193 -20.24 -3.99 -7.92
CA ARG A 193 -21.05 -3.57 -6.76
C ARG A 193 -20.20 -2.71 -5.85
N VAL A 194 -20.80 -1.69 -5.24
CA VAL A 194 -20.11 -0.78 -4.33
C VAL A 194 -20.70 -0.90 -2.92
N ASN A 195 -19.83 -1.03 -1.92
CA ASN A 195 -20.17 -0.85 -0.52
C ASN A 195 -19.46 0.41 0.01
N LEU A 196 -20.21 1.49 0.20
CA LEU A 196 -19.69 2.74 0.76
C LEU A 196 -19.70 2.68 2.29
N MET A 197 -18.53 2.85 2.89
CA MET A 197 -18.28 2.68 4.32
C MET A 197 -17.84 3.99 4.97
N GLU A 198 -18.44 4.31 6.12
CA GLU A 198 -18.00 5.42 6.97
C GLU A 198 -16.72 5.08 7.72
N THR A 199 -16.56 3.82 8.12
CA THR A 199 -15.44 3.32 8.91
C THR A 199 -14.16 3.17 8.10
N SER A 200 -13.05 2.82 8.76
CA SER A 200 -11.78 2.55 8.09
C SER A 200 -11.85 1.32 7.18
N MET A 201 -10.87 1.19 6.28
CA MET A 201 -10.77 0.09 5.31
C MET A 201 -10.78 -1.29 5.98
N GLU A 202 -10.22 -1.38 7.18
CA GLU A 202 -10.14 -2.58 8.01
C GLU A 202 -11.49 -3.18 8.40
N SER A 203 -12.54 -2.35 8.43
CA SER A 203 -13.87 -2.81 8.83
C SER A 203 -14.54 -3.65 7.73
N ALA A 204 -13.96 -3.74 6.53
CA ALA A 204 -14.42 -4.61 5.45
C ALA A 204 -14.01 -6.06 5.72
N THR A 205 -14.75 -6.76 6.58
CA THR A 205 -14.43 -8.11 7.07
C THR A 205 -14.37 -9.18 5.96
N ASP A 206 -15.08 -8.96 4.85
CA ASP A 206 -15.15 -9.83 3.67
C ASP A 206 -14.13 -9.48 2.58
N ALA A 207 -13.51 -8.29 2.61
CA ALA A 207 -12.56 -7.86 1.59
C ALA A 207 -11.17 -8.48 1.82
N THR A 208 -10.69 -9.35 0.92
CA THR A 208 -9.40 -10.04 1.07
C THR A 208 -8.24 -9.29 0.41
N ARG A 209 -8.53 -8.14 -0.22
CA ARG A 209 -7.60 -7.37 -1.04
C ARG A 209 -7.65 -5.91 -0.63
N PHE A 210 -6.56 -5.38 -0.08
CA PHE A 210 -6.44 -4.03 0.45
C PHE A 210 -5.60 -3.17 -0.46
N VAL A 211 -6.16 -2.07 -0.96
CA VAL A 211 -5.39 -1.11 -1.75
C VAL A 211 -4.41 -0.37 -0.84
N ASN A 212 -3.12 -0.40 -1.19
CA ASN A 212 -2.11 0.48 -0.63
C ASN A 212 -2.02 1.74 -1.51
N PHE A 213 -2.21 2.91 -0.89
CA PHE A 213 -2.07 4.23 -1.52
C PHE A 213 -0.60 4.60 -1.63
N ALA A 214 0.10 3.80 -2.42
CA ALA A 214 1.55 3.78 -2.45
C ALA A 214 2.16 5.04 -3.07
N ASN A 215 3.40 5.32 -2.70
CA ASN A 215 4.30 6.04 -3.58
C ASN A 215 4.82 5.10 -4.71
N GLN A 216 5.22 5.65 -5.85
CA GLN A 216 5.84 4.87 -6.94
C GLN A 216 7.12 4.16 -6.48
N ASP A 217 7.83 4.76 -5.54
CA ASP A 217 8.89 4.15 -4.75
C ASP A 217 8.22 3.68 -3.44
N LEU A 218 7.98 2.38 -3.22
CA LEU A 218 7.26 1.92 -2.01
C LEU A 218 7.87 2.55 -0.75
N HIS A 219 7.02 3.16 0.08
CA HIS A 219 7.48 3.92 1.26
C HIS A 219 8.56 4.97 0.94
N ILE A 220 8.50 5.65 -0.20
CA ILE A 220 9.56 6.58 -0.66
C ILE A 220 10.97 5.97 -0.64
N HIS A 221 11.07 4.64 -0.72
CA HIS A 221 12.28 3.83 -0.55
C HIS A 221 12.99 4.01 0.81
N ARG A 222 12.28 4.47 1.85
CA ARG A 222 12.81 4.67 3.21
C ARG A 222 11.73 4.56 4.28
N ILE A 223 12.03 3.88 5.37
CA ILE A 223 11.14 3.82 6.53
C ILE A 223 11.33 5.10 7.38
N ILE A 224 10.30 5.97 7.39
CA ILE A 224 10.31 7.29 8.06
C ILE A 224 9.21 7.38 9.12
N PRO A 225 9.23 8.31 10.09
CA PRO A 225 8.16 8.50 11.08
C PRO A 225 6.93 9.22 10.50
N SER A 226 6.35 8.64 9.44
CA SER A 226 5.09 9.07 8.82
C SER A 226 3.97 8.09 9.18
N GLY A 227 2.74 8.61 9.23
CA GLY A 227 1.50 7.88 9.54
C GLY A 227 0.43 8.08 8.47
N THR A 228 0.81 8.18 7.19
CA THR A 228 -0.18 8.12 6.09
C THR A 228 -0.65 6.68 5.89
N GLN A 229 -1.64 6.48 5.01
CA GLN A 229 -2.26 5.16 4.82
C GLN A 229 -1.25 4.06 4.45
N GLU A 230 -0.26 4.33 3.58
CA GLU A 230 0.78 3.35 3.22
C GLU A 230 1.58 2.92 4.45
N GLU A 231 2.06 3.89 5.23
CA GLU A 231 2.86 3.62 6.42
C GLU A 231 2.09 2.89 7.51
N VAL A 232 0.81 3.26 7.72
CA VAL A 232 -0.07 2.62 8.69
C VAL A 232 -0.34 1.18 8.28
N LEU A 233 -0.60 0.91 7.00
CA LEU A 233 -0.88 -0.43 6.50
C LEU A 233 0.31 -1.38 6.72
N PHE A 234 1.52 -0.94 6.37
CA PHE A 234 2.73 -1.76 6.56
C PHE A 234 3.11 -1.89 8.04
N SER A 235 2.83 -0.89 8.89
CA SER A 235 2.96 -1.06 10.33
C SER A 235 1.97 -2.09 10.89
N CYS A 236 0.77 -2.20 10.31
CA CYS A 236 -0.20 -3.22 10.71
C CYS A 236 0.10 -4.61 10.14
N ALA A 237 0.85 -4.70 9.05
CA ALA A 237 1.30 -5.94 8.43
C ALA A 237 2.82 -5.90 8.14
N PRO A 238 3.67 -6.01 9.18
CA PRO A 238 5.12 -5.76 9.05
C PRO A 238 5.85 -6.65 8.04
N GLU A 239 5.32 -7.83 7.74
CA GLU A 239 5.83 -8.72 6.70
C GLU A 239 5.97 -8.02 5.33
N ALA A 240 5.12 -7.02 5.06
CA ALA A 240 5.17 -6.25 3.83
C ALA A 240 6.44 -5.39 3.68
N PHE A 241 7.14 -5.05 4.76
CA PHE A 241 8.35 -4.22 4.69
C PHE A 241 9.44 -4.83 3.80
N VAL A 242 9.50 -6.16 3.70
CA VAL A 242 10.46 -6.87 2.82
C VAL A 242 10.35 -6.40 1.36
N ALA A 243 9.16 -5.96 0.91
CA ALA A 243 8.95 -5.45 -0.44
C ALA A 243 9.75 -4.17 -0.75
N ILE A 244 10.03 -3.32 0.25
CA ILE A 244 10.79 -2.08 0.06
C ILE A 244 12.21 -2.40 -0.44
N GLY A 245 12.84 -3.46 0.08
CA GLY A 245 14.19 -3.88 -0.30
C GLY A 245 14.26 -4.72 -1.58
N LEU A 246 13.12 -5.07 -2.18
CA LEU A 246 13.03 -5.94 -3.36
C LEU A 246 12.46 -5.24 -4.59
N CYS A 247 11.61 -4.24 -4.40
CA CYS A 247 10.88 -3.61 -5.48
C CYS A 247 11.50 -2.25 -5.85
N PRO A 248 12.04 -2.10 -7.08
CA PRO A 248 12.40 -0.79 -7.59
C PRO A 248 11.16 0.02 -7.94
N ARG A 249 11.35 1.30 -8.25
CA ARG A 249 10.30 2.25 -8.66
C ARG A 249 9.30 1.62 -9.63
N MET A 250 8.00 1.78 -9.39
CA MET A 250 6.95 1.40 -10.32
C MET A 250 6.90 2.38 -11.50
N THR A 251 6.89 1.87 -12.73
CA THR A 251 6.52 2.65 -13.92
C THR A 251 4.98 2.79 -14.00
N SER A 252 4.47 3.63 -14.91
CA SER A 252 3.01 3.84 -15.07
C SER A 252 2.21 2.58 -15.41
N ASP A 253 2.86 1.57 -15.99
CA ASP A 253 2.27 0.29 -16.40
C ASP A 253 2.52 -0.86 -15.42
N GLN A 254 3.11 -0.58 -14.24
CA GLN A 254 3.46 -1.59 -13.24
C GLN A 254 2.68 -1.44 -11.94
N VAL A 255 2.46 -2.54 -11.24
CA VAL A 255 1.93 -2.58 -9.86
C VAL A 255 2.68 -3.62 -9.03
N ILE A 256 2.62 -3.48 -7.71
CA ILE A 256 3.21 -4.44 -6.77
C ILE A 256 2.12 -5.03 -5.89
N MET A 257 2.05 -6.35 -5.85
CA MET A 257 1.14 -7.12 -5.02
C MET A 257 1.94 -7.77 -3.90
N ILE A 258 1.50 -7.66 -2.65
CA ILE A 258 2.10 -8.38 -1.53
C ILE A 258 1.03 -9.30 -0.96
N ARG A 259 1.17 -10.60 -1.22
CA ARG A 259 0.10 -11.57 -1.00
C ARG A 259 0.27 -12.34 0.26
N ASN A 260 -0.88 -12.79 0.76
CA ASN A 260 -0.97 -13.70 1.89
C ASN A 260 -0.24 -13.14 3.12
N VAL A 261 -0.37 -11.84 3.39
CA VAL A 261 0.19 -11.18 4.59
C VAL A 261 -0.85 -11.14 5.71
N ARG A 262 -0.40 -11.14 6.96
CA ARG A 262 -1.28 -11.03 8.12
C ARG A 262 -1.30 -9.62 8.69
N ARG A 263 -2.46 -9.22 9.21
CA ARG A 263 -2.60 -8.03 10.04
C ARG A 263 -2.40 -8.42 11.50
N PHE A 264 -1.50 -7.73 12.19
CA PHE A 264 -1.14 -8.06 13.58
C PHE A 264 -1.75 -7.10 14.59
N VAL A 265 -1.99 -5.84 14.22
CA VAL A 265 -2.39 -4.81 15.18
C VAL A 265 -3.65 -4.04 14.78
N GLU A 266 -4.42 -3.66 15.78
CA GLU A 266 -5.41 -2.59 15.72
C GLU A 266 -4.75 -1.28 16.13
N TYR A 267 -5.25 -0.17 15.58
CA TYR A 267 -4.70 1.15 15.83
C TYR A 267 -5.82 2.17 16.01
N THR A 268 -5.45 3.34 16.54
CA THR A 268 -6.30 4.53 16.54
C THR A 268 -5.56 5.72 15.94
N GLY A 269 -6.33 6.74 15.54
CA GLY A 269 -5.78 7.95 14.95
C GLY A 269 -5.21 7.77 13.55
N TYR A 270 -4.71 8.88 13.00
CA TYR A 270 -4.19 8.98 11.64
C TYR A 270 -3.17 10.13 11.58
N LEU A 271 -2.19 10.05 10.67
CA LEU A 271 -1.07 11.01 10.59
C LEU A 271 -0.37 11.16 11.94
N SER A 272 -0.29 12.38 12.47
CA SER A 272 0.37 12.69 13.75
C SER A 272 -0.32 12.08 14.98
N SER A 273 -1.56 11.62 14.85
CA SER A 273 -2.32 10.99 15.94
C SER A 273 -2.30 9.46 15.90
N PHE A 274 -1.59 8.85 14.95
CA PHE A 274 -1.49 7.40 14.83
C PHE A 274 -0.90 6.77 16.10
N LYS A 275 -1.61 5.79 16.67
CA LYS A 275 -1.24 5.07 17.89
C LYS A 275 -1.54 3.59 17.76
N PHE A 276 -0.63 2.76 18.24
CA PHE A 276 -0.91 1.35 18.52
C PHE A 276 -2.07 1.24 19.53
N LEU A 277 -2.95 0.26 19.36
CA LEU A 277 -4.05 0.00 20.28
C LEU A 277 -3.94 -1.36 20.96
N ARG A 278 -3.90 -2.44 20.17
CA ARG A 278 -3.81 -3.83 20.66
C ARG A 278 -3.55 -4.80 19.51
N LEU A 279 -3.31 -6.07 19.82
CA LEU A 279 -3.29 -7.14 18.82
C LEU A 279 -4.66 -7.36 18.18
N VAL A 280 -4.67 -7.71 16.89
CA VAL A 280 -5.88 -8.15 16.19
C VAL A 280 -6.26 -9.55 16.71
N GLY A 281 -7.50 -9.71 17.16
CA GLY A 281 -7.99 -11.00 17.68
C GLY A 281 -8.23 -12.09 16.61
N THR A 282 -8.03 -11.77 15.33
CA THR A 282 -8.20 -12.69 14.20
C THR A 282 -6.87 -12.93 13.48
N ARG A 283 -6.70 -14.12 12.89
CA ARG A 283 -5.50 -14.48 12.11
C ARG A 283 -5.70 -14.33 10.60
N ARG A 284 -6.55 -13.39 10.19
CA ARG A 284 -6.93 -13.22 8.80
C ARG A 284 -5.74 -12.75 7.95
N VAL A 285 -5.50 -13.45 6.85
CA VAL A 285 -4.56 -13.04 5.81
C VAL A 285 -5.27 -12.26 4.70
N PHE A 286 -4.53 -11.40 4.03
CA PHE A 286 -5.02 -10.58 2.92
C PHE A 286 -3.89 -10.26 1.95
N ASP A 287 -4.26 -9.73 0.79
CA ASP A 287 -3.34 -9.22 -0.21
C ASP A 287 -3.31 -7.70 -0.16
N ILE A 288 -2.12 -7.11 -0.25
CA ILE A 288 -1.91 -5.68 -0.44
C ILE A 288 -1.73 -5.40 -1.93
N LEU A 289 -2.56 -4.52 -2.48
CA LEU A 289 -2.51 -4.07 -3.87
C LEU A 289 -1.87 -2.67 -3.91
N SER A 290 -0.57 -2.58 -4.16
CA SER A 290 0.16 -1.30 -4.16
C SER A 290 0.08 -0.60 -5.50
N ILE A 291 -0.57 0.56 -5.50
CA ILE A 291 -0.75 1.42 -6.68
C ILE A 291 -0.43 2.86 -6.32
N ASP A 292 0.40 3.49 -7.14
CA ASP A 292 0.73 4.90 -7.02
C ASP A 292 -0.18 5.75 -7.90
N ALA A 293 -0.68 6.88 -7.39
CA ALA A 293 -1.56 7.79 -8.15
C ALA A 293 -0.76 8.87 -8.88
N VAL A 294 -1.31 9.40 -9.97
CA VAL A 294 -0.83 10.66 -10.54
C VAL A 294 -0.93 11.78 -9.49
N THR A 295 0.11 12.59 -9.39
CA THR A 295 0.26 13.66 -8.37
C THR A 295 0.07 15.08 -8.92
N ARG A 296 -0.07 15.23 -10.24
CA ARG A 296 -0.22 16.52 -10.94
C ARG A 296 -1.09 16.32 -12.17
N SER A 297 -1.78 17.36 -12.63
CA SER A 297 -2.58 17.27 -13.85
C SER A 297 -3.60 16.12 -13.85
N HIS A 298 -4.15 15.81 -12.66
CA HIS A 298 -5.04 14.66 -12.38
C HIS A 298 -6.19 14.48 -13.36
N TYR A 299 -6.63 15.60 -13.95
CA TYR A 299 -7.80 15.66 -14.79
C TYR A 299 -7.45 15.69 -16.26
N THR A 300 -6.22 15.43 -16.71
CA THR A 300 -5.97 15.25 -18.15
C THR A 300 -6.42 13.86 -18.58
N VAL A 301 -6.87 13.70 -19.83
CA VAL A 301 -7.26 12.40 -20.40
C VAL A 301 -6.17 11.34 -20.17
N ALA A 302 -4.90 11.69 -20.42
CA ALA A 302 -3.76 10.80 -20.18
C ALA A 302 -3.59 10.39 -18.70
N SER A 303 -3.78 11.32 -17.77
CA SER A 303 -3.68 11.01 -16.32
C SER A 303 -4.84 10.15 -15.84
N VAL A 304 -6.04 10.39 -16.39
CA VAL A 304 -7.23 9.59 -16.12
C VAL A 304 -7.01 8.15 -16.59
N ASP A 305 -6.62 7.96 -17.86
CA ASP A 305 -6.35 6.64 -18.42
C ASP A 305 -5.28 5.91 -17.62
N ARG A 306 -4.17 6.60 -17.34
CA ARG A 306 -3.07 6.04 -16.55
C ARG A 306 -3.54 5.50 -15.20
N ASP A 307 -4.28 6.29 -14.42
CA ASP A 307 -4.73 5.87 -13.09
C ASP A 307 -5.78 4.77 -13.14
N VAL A 308 -6.70 4.80 -14.12
CA VAL A 308 -7.66 3.71 -14.32
C VAL A 308 -6.94 2.42 -14.69
N ARG A 309 -5.99 2.45 -15.63
CA ARG A 309 -5.20 1.27 -16.04
C ARG A 309 -4.36 0.72 -14.90
N LYS A 310 -3.73 1.59 -14.11
CA LYS A 310 -2.96 1.23 -12.92
C LYS A 310 -3.83 0.46 -11.91
N ALA A 311 -4.97 1.04 -11.52
CA ALA A 311 -5.89 0.41 -10.60
C ALA A 311 -6.46 -0.89 -11.16
N THR A 312 -6.76 -0.93 -12.46
CA THR A 312 -7.30 -2.13 -13.12
C THR A 312 -6.30 -3.28 -13.05
N LEU A 313 -5.03 -3.04 -13.38
CA LEU A 313 -3.98 -4.07 -13.32
C LEU A 313 -3.84 -4.71 -11.94
N ALA A 314 -3.93 -3.90 -10.89
CA ALA A 314 -3.86 -4.36 -9.51
C ALA A 314 -5.10 -5.19 -9.11
N MET A 315 -6.27 -4.86 -9.66
CA MET A 315 -7.53 -5.51 -9.33
C MET A 315 -7.81 -6.76 -10.17
N LEU A 316 -7.13 -6.94 -11.30
CA LEU A 316 -7.27 -8.13 -12.16
C LEU A 316 -7.09 -9.43 -11.34
N PRO A 317 -7.94 -10.45 -11.58
CA PRO A 317 -7.91 -11.68 -10.84
C PRO A 317 -6.56 -12.38 -10.99
N THR A 318 -6.17 -13.13 -9.96
CA THR A 318 -5.10 -14.13 -10.06
C THR A 318 -5.68 -15.49 -10.39
N ASP A 319 -4.82 -16.41 -10.84
CA ASP A 319 -5.14 -17.84 -10.88
C ASP A 319 -5.37 -18.46 -9.49
N GLU A 320 -5.01 -17.73 -8.43
CA GLU A 320 -5.11 -18.17 -7.05
C GLU A 320 -6.51 -17.90 -6.49
N LYS A 321 -7.08 -18.87 -5.75
CA LYS A 321 -8.45 -18.79 -5.19
C LYS A 321 -8.72 -17.52 -4.36
N HIS A 322 -7.69 -16.95 -3.73
CA HIS A 322 -7.77 -15.72 -2.93
C HIS A 322 -8.01 -14.44 -3.76
N GLY A 323 -7.76 -14.47 -5.08
CA GLY A 323 -7.96 -13.34 -5.99
C GLY A 323 -9.41 -13.00 -6.34
N ARG A 324 -10.38 -13.76 -5.81
CA ARG A 324 -11.82 -13.61 -6.11
C ARG A 324 -12.62 -12.87 -5.03
N GLY A 325 -12.00 -12.44 -3.92
CA GLY A 325 -12.68 -11.69 -2.86
C GLY A 325 -12.92 -10.22 -3.20
N GLY A 326 -13.69 -9.51 -2.37
CA GLY A 326 -13.88 -8.06 -2.52
C GLY A 326 -12.57 -7.28 -2.41
N VAL A 327 -12.53 -6.08 -3.01
CA VAL A 327 -11.42 -5.13 -2.88
C VAL A 327 -11.83 -4.01 -1.96
N VAL A 328 -11.01 -3.67 -0.97
CA VAL A 328 -11.21 -2.49 -0.13
C VAL A 328 -10.20 -1.39 -0.45
N THR A 329 -10.72 -0.18 -0.57
CA THR A 329 -9.99 1.03 -0.91
C THR A 329 -10.64 2.26 -0.24
N GLY A 330 -10.23 3.45 -0.66
CA GLY A 330 -10.78 4.73 -0.23
C GLY A 330 -10.20 5.87 -1.05
N HIS A 331 -9.75 6.92 -0.36
CA HIS A 331 -9.26 8.18 -0.94
C HIS A 331 -7.86 8.10 -1.59
N TRP A 332 -7.64 7.09 -2.44
CA TRP A 332 -6.41 6.89 -3.19
C TRP A 332 -6.04 8.12 -4.02
N GLY A 333 -4.87 8.72 -3.71
CA GLY A 333 -4.36 9.90 -4.41
C GLY A 333 -5.01 11.23 -4.02
N CYS A 334 -5.85 11.28 -2.98
CA CYS A 334 -6.56 12.52 -2.60
C CYS A 334 -5.97 13.27 -1.41
N GLY A 335 -5.09 12.64 -0.63
CA GLY A 335 -4.42 13.26 0.52
C GLY A 335 -3.29 14.20 0.07
N VAL A 336 -2.05 13.82 0.40
CA VAL A 336 -0.83 14.57 0.01
C VAL A 336 -0.76 14.83 -1.50
N PHE A 337 -1.36 13.95 -2.31
CA PHE A 337 -1.36 14.07 -3.77
C PHE A 337 -2.48 14.95 -4.34
N GLY A 338 -3.45 15.42 -3.55
CA GLY A 338 -4.36 16.50 -3.94
C GLY A 338 -5.42 16.19 -5.00
N GLY A 339 -5.66 14.92 -5.35
CA GLY A 339 -6.74 14.53 -6.27
C GLY A 339 -8.13 14.70 -5.65
N ASN A 340 -9.15 14.99 -6.49
CA ASN A 340 -10.54 15.04 -6.03
C ASN A 340 -11.08 13.63 -5.69
N LYS A 341 -11.74 13.50 -4.52
CA LYS A 341 -12.22 12.21 -3.97
C LYS A 341 -13.30 11.56 -4.83
N THR A 342 -14.27 12.33 -5.34
CA THR A 342 -15.34 11.84 -6.21
C THR A 342 -14.80 11.33 -7.54
N HIS A 343 -13.89 12.08 -8.16
CA HIS A 343 -13.21 11.68 -9.39
C HIS A 343 -12.41 10.38 -9.18
N LYS A 344 -11.66 10.29 -8.08
CA LYS A 344 -10.91 9.07 -7.72
C LYS A 344 -11.80 7.88 -7.37
N PHE A 345 -12.99 8.11 -6.81
CA PHE A 345 -13.98 7.07 -6.61
C PHE A 345 -14.46 6.50 -7.96
N ILE A 346 -14.83 7.35 -8.92
CA ILE A 346 -15.29 6.90 -10.25
C ILE A 346 -14.18 6.16 -11.01
N GLN A 347 -12.93 6.64 -10.97
CA GLN A 347 -11.79 5.92 -11.56
C GLN A 347 -11.65 4.50 -11.00
N GLN A 348 -11.79 4.34 -9.68
CA GLN A 348 -11.69 3.03 -9.02
C GLN A 348 -12.91 2.16 -9.30
N LEU A 349 -14.11 2.72 -9.44
CA LEU A 349 -15.31 1.99 -9.87
C LEU A 349 -15.12 1.43 -11.30
N VAL A 350 -14.65 2.24 -12.24
CA VAL A 350 -14.34 1.80 -13.61
C VAL A 350 -13.30 0.68 -13.58
N ALA A 351 -12.19 0.87 -12.85
CA ALA A 351 -11.14 -0.13 -12.74
C ALA A 351 -11.61 -1.45 -12.13
N ALA A 352 -12.38 -1.39 -11.04
CA ALA A 352 -12.96 -2.57 -10.39
C ALA A 352 -13.93 -3.30 -11.32
N SER A 353 -14.73 -2.56 -12.09
CA SER A 353 -15.67 -3.13 -13.06
C SER A 353 -14.93 -3.84 -14.21
N ARG A 354 -13.89 -3.20 -14.77
CA ARG A 354 -13.03 -3.81 -15.82
C ARG A 354 -12.29 -5.05 -15.32
N ALA A 355 -11.94 -5.09 -14.04
CA ALA A 355 -11.30 -6.23 -13.41
C ALA A 355 -12.28 -7.29 -12.88
N ASN A 356 -13.59 -7.15 -13.14
CA ASN A 356 -14.65 -8.03 -12.66
C ASN A 356 -14.59 -8.27 -11.14
N VAL A 357 -14.34 -7.20 -10.38
CA VAL A 357 -14.33 -7.24 -8.91
C VAL A 357 -15.77 -7.40 -8.41
N PRO A 358 -16.09 -8.42 -7.61
CA PRO A 358 -17.47 -8.69 -7.19
C PRO A 358 -18.04 -7.61 -6.27
N MET A 359 -17.19 -7.01 -5.44
CA MET A 359 -17.54 -5.94 -4.51
C MET A 359 -16.35 -5.00 -4.30
N LEU A 360 -16.58 -3.70 -4.50
CA LEU A 360 -15.66 -2.63 -4.17
C LEU A 360 -16.12 -1.97 -2.86
N HIS A 361 -15.37 -2.20 -1.78
CA HIS A 361 -15.56 -1.53 -0.51
C HIS A 361 -14.79 -0.21 -0.54
N TYR A 362 -15.49 0.90 -0.37
CA TYR A 362 -14.89 2.23 -0.42
C TYR A 362 -15.11 2.95 0.90
N SER A 363 -14.02 3.12 1.65
CA SER A 363 -14.00 3.89 2.90
C SER A 363 -13.91 5.38 2.61
N VAL A 364 -14.87 6.15 3.15
CA VAL A 364 -14.82 7.62 3.20
C VAL A 364 -14.16 8.15 4.48
N PHE A 365 -13.75 7.26 5.38
CA PHE A 365 -13.03 7.57 6.62
C PHE A 365 -13.65 8.73 7.44
N GLY A 366 -14.91 8.55 7.86
CA GLY A 366 -15.68 9.49 8.69
C GLY A 366 -16.38 10.62 7.91
N ASP A 367 -16.13 10.76 6.60
CA ASP A 367 -16.74 11.82 5.77
C ASP A 367 -18.17 11.44 5.32
N VAL A 368 -19.12 11.50 6.24
CA VAL A 368 -20.52 11.10 6.01
C VAL A 368 -21.20 11.92 4.91
N GLN A 369 -20.84 13.20 4.78
CA GLN A 369 -21.37 14.06 3.72
C GLN A 369 -20.92 13.57 2.34
N LEU A 370 -19.62 13.30 2.18
CA LEU A 370 -19.11 12.70 0.96
C LEU A 370 -19.74 11.33 0.71
N MET A 371 -19.89 10.47 1.72
CA MET A 371 -20.52 9.16 1.56
C MET A 371 -21.93 9.27 0.94
N ASN A 372 -22.75 10.20 1.45
CA ASN A 372 -24.08 10.44 0.92
C ASN A 372 -24.05 10.99 -0.50
N PHE A 373 -23.09 11.87 -0.83
CA PHE A 373 -22.90 12.36 -2.18
C PHE A 373 -22.47 11.24 -3.15
N LEU A 374 -21.49 10.40 -2.76
CA LEU A 374 -21.05 9.27 -3.56
C LEU A 374 -22.16 8.24 -3.80
N ARG A 375 -23.06 8.04 -2.81
CA ARG A 375 -24.27 7.21 -3.00
C ARG A 375 -25.18 7.77 -4.09
N GLN A 376 -25.39 9.08 -4.12
CA GLN A 376 -26.21 9.72 -5.16
C GLN A 376 -25.55 9.63 -6.53
N VAL A 377 -24.22 9.84 -6.60
CA VAL A 377 -23.44 9.66 -7.83
C VAL A 377 -23.53 8.23 -8.35
N GLU A 378 -23.34 7.23 -7.49
CA GLU A 378 -23.41 5.81 -7.85
C GLU A 378 -24.80 5.40 -8.33
N ALA A 379 -25.85 5.80 -7.60
CA ALA A 379 -27.23 5.56 -7.99
C ALA A 379 -27.59 6.22 -9.33
N ALA A 380 -27.11 7.45 -9.56
CA ALA A 380 -27.32 8.17 -10.82
C ALA A 380 -26.61 7.50 -11.99
N ILE A 381 -25.39 6.98 -11.80
CA ILE A 381 -24.68 6.20 -12.81
C ILE A 381 -25.48 4.93 -13.16
N ARG A 382 -25.92 4.17 -12.15
CA ARG A 382 -26.67 2.92 -12.37
C ARG A 382 -28.00 3.13 -13.05
N ALA A 383 -28.75 4.17 -12.69
CA ALA A 383 -30.05 4.48 -13.27
C ALA A 383 -30.00 4.79 -14.78
N ARG A 384 -28.82 5.10 -15.32
CA ARG A 384 -28.62 5.40 -16.74
C ARG A 384 -28.30 4.17 -17.59
N GLU A 385 -28.09 3.01 -16.95
CA GLU A 385 -27.72 1.76 -17.63
C GLU A 385 -26.49 1.91 -18.54
N TRP A 386 -25.58 2.80 -18.14
CA TRP A 386 -24.32 3.05 -18.85
C TRP A 386 -23.41 1.83 -18.80
N THR A 387 -22.74 1.55 -19.91
CA THR A 387 -21.62 0.61 -19.91
C THR A 387 -20.46 1.17 -19.10
N ILE A 388 -19.47 0.33 -18.79
CA ILE A 388 -18.24 0.76 -18.12
C ILE A 388 -17.55 1.87 -18.93
N ASP A 389 -17.53 1.75 -20.26
CA ASP A 389 -16.92 2.74 -21.13
C ASP A 389 -17.76 4.01 -21.27
N ASP A 390 -19.09 3.92 -21.21
CA ASP A 390 -19.93 5.11 -21.08
C ASP A 390 -19.58 5.87 -19.80
N VAL A 391 -19.37 5.20 -18.66
CA VAL A 391 -18.93 5.86 -17.42
C VAL A 391 -17.54 6.50 -17.59
N ALA A 392 -16.59 5.77 -18.16
CA ALA A 392 -15.22 6.25 -18.37
C ALA A 392 -15.20 7.50 -19.28
N THR A 393 -15.85 7.42 -20.45
CA THR A 393 -15.87 8.51 -21.42
C THR A 393 -16.76 9.67 -20.96
N ARG A 394 -17.99 9.39 -20.54
CA ARG A 394 -18.97 10.46 -20.26
C ARG A 394 -18.69 11.21 -18.96
N LEU A 395 -18.14 10.56 -17.94
CA LEU A 395 -17.79 11.22 -16.68
C LEU A 395 -16.33 11.60 -16.65
N LEU A 396 -15.40 10.66 -16.77
CA LEU A 396 -13.99 10.96 -16.51
C LEU A 396 -13.39 11.84 -17.61
N SER A 397 -13.66 11.55 -18.88
CA SER A 397 -13.12 12.37 -19.98
C SER A 397 -13.80 13.73 -20.11
N ASN A 398 -15.12 13.85 -19.94
CA ASN A 398 -15.76 15.18 -19.96
C ASN A 398 -15.41 16.01 -18.74
N TYR A 399 -15.21 15.38 -17.59
CA TYR A 399 -14.72 16.04 -16.39
C TYR A 399 -13.30 16.61 -16.60
N SER A 400 -12.45 15.90 -17.35
CA SER A 400 -11.14 16.40 -17.79
C SER A 400 -11.25 17.74 -18.52
N VAL A 401 -12.13 17.81 -19.52
CA VAL A 401 -12.36 19.03 -20.32
C VAL A 401 -12.90 20.17 -19.46
N MET A 402 -13.87 19.90 -18.58
CA MET A 402 -14.46 20.93 -17.71
C MET A 402 -13.46 21.47 -16.68
N CYS A 403 -12.62 20.62 -16.09
CA CYS A 403 -11.59 21.05 -15.15
C CYS A 403 -10.43 21.81 -15.83
N ALA A 404 -10.12 21.52 -17.10
CA ALA A 404 -9.18 22.32 -17.87
C ALA A 404 -9.71 23.74 -18.14
N ALA A 405 -11.04 23.89 -18.25
CA ALA A 405 -11.70 25.15 -18.55
C ALA A 405 -12.11 25.99 -17.32
N ALA A 406 -11.99 25.48 -16.08
CA ALA A 406 -12.64 26.11 -14.92
C ALA A 406 -11.92 25.97 -13.57
N ASP A 407 -12.48 26.62 -12.54
CA ASP A 407 -11.98 26.62 -11.15
C ASP A 407 -12.10 25.23 -10.48
N LYS A 408 -10.98 24.74 -9.92
CA LYS A 408 -10.87 23.47 -9.20
C LYS A 408 -11.82 23.37 -7.99
N ALA A 409 -12.21 24.49 -7.39
CA ALA A 409 -13.10 24.52 -6.22
C ALA A 409 -14.54 24.04 -6.52
N LYS A 410 -14.93 23.95 -7.79
CA LYS A 410 -16.28 23.52 -8.23
C LYS A 410 -16.33 22.11 -8.81
N ALA A 411 -15.22 21.36 -8.69
CA ALA A 411 -15.03 19.99 -9.14
C ALA A 411 -16.27 19.07 -8.95
N ASP A 412 -16.72 18.86 -7.72
CA ASP A 412 -17.84 17.93 -7.46
C ASP A 412 -19.15 18.39 -8.12
N GLY A 413 -19.36 19.71 -8.25
CA GLY A 413 -20.48 20.30 -8.95
C GLY A 413 -20.48 19.97 -10.45
N TYR A 414 -19.31 19.81 -11.08
CA TYR A 414 -19.23 19.42 -12.49
C TYR A 414 -19.64 17.97 -12.72
N ILE A 415 -19.25 17.04 -11.84
CA ILE A 415 -19.68 15.63 -11.93
C ILE A 415 -21.21 15.56 -11.81
N TRP A 416 -21.79 16.26 -10.84
CA TRP A 416 -23.24 16.30 -10.69
C TRP A 416 -23.91 16.98 -11.89
N THR A 417 -23.33 18.04 -12.43
CA THR A 417 -23.83 18.71 -13.64
C THR A 417 -23.87 17.74 -14.81
N LEU A 418 -22.76 17.05 -15.10
CA LEU A 418 -22.67 16.04 -16.18
C LEU A 418 -23.72 14.94 -16.00
N LEU A 419 -23.90 14.44 -14.78
CA LEU A 419 -24.97 13.50 -14.49
C LEU A 419 -26.33 14.13 -14.82
N SER A 420 -26.65 15.30 -14.29
CA SER A 420 -27.96 15.94 -14.43
C SER A 420 -28.32 16.41 -15.85
N THR A 421 -27.35 16.76 -16.69
CA THR A 421 -27.59 17.33 -18.03
C THR A 421 -27.49 16.30 -19.17
N MET A 422 -26.91 15.13 -18.93
CA MET A 422 -26.78 14.08 -19.94
C MET A 422 -28.02 13.20 -20.01
N SER A 423 -28.89 13.48 -21.00
CA SER A 423 -29.93 12.56 -21.47
C SER A 423 -29.29 11.42 -22.30
N THR A 424 -29.73 10.16 -22.14
CA THR A 424 -29.23 9.02 -22.95
C THR A 424 -29.82 9.00 -24.37
N PRO A 425 -29.11 8.50 -25.41
CA PRO A 425 -27.67 8.57 -25.66
C PRO A 425 -27.30 9.29 -26.97
N SER A 426 -26.34 10.21 -26.89
CA SER A 426 -25.43 10.56 -28.00
C SER A 426 -24.45 9.40 -28.26
N ARG A 427 -24.09 9.19 -29.55
CA ARG A 427 -23.24 8.13 -30.14
C ARG A 427 -22.23 7.50 -29.16
N LYS A 428 -22.22 6.15 -29.08
CA LYS A 428 -21.16 5.38 -28.42
C LYS A 428 -19.84 5.65 -29.15
N VAL A 429 -18.87 6.27 -28.48
CA VAL A 429 -17.49 6.36 -28.95
C VAL A 429 -16.66 5.51 -27.99
N PRO A 430 -15.98 4.46 -28.46
CA PRO A 430 -15.03 3.68 -27.66
C PRO A 430 -14.07 4.61 -26.92
N TYR A 431 -13.75 4.27 -25.67
CA TYR A 431 -12.85 5.06 -24.84
C TYR A 431 -11.49 5.29 -25.52
N GLU A 432 -11.03 4.31 -26.28
CA GLU A 432 -9.77 4.36 -27.03
C GLU A 432 -9.83 5.29 -28.25
N GLU A 433 -10.94 5.30 -29.00
CA GLU A 433 -11.18 6.25 -30.10
C GLU A 433 -11.20 7.69 -29.57
N PHE A 434 -11.84 7.90 -28.42
CA PHE A 434 -11.85 9.21 -27.76
C PHE A 434 -10.43 9.65 -27.35
N ILE A 435 -9.66 8.76 -26.72
CA ILE A 435 -8.26 9.03 -26.33
C ILE A 435 -7.40 9.37 -27.56
N ALA A 436 -7.51 8.59 -28.63
CA ALA A 436 -6.72 8.78 -29.84
C ALA A 436 -7.00 10.15 -30.50
N THR A 437 -8.27 10.57 -30.51
CA THR A 437 -8.71 11.85 -31.08
C THR A 437 -8.20 13.05 -30.27
N GLU A 438 -8.21 12.97 -28.94
CA GLU A 438 -7.72 14.03 -28.03
C GLU A 438 -6.19 14.09 -27.91
N LEU A 439 -5.48 12.97 -28.09
CA LEU A 439 -4.02 12.91 -28.04
C LEU A 439 -3.32 13.22 -29.37
N GLY A 440 -4.06 13.49 -30.45
CA GLY A 440 -3.50 13.81 -31.76
C GLY A 440 -2.71 12.67 -32.40
N LEU A 441 -3.02 11.41 -32.04
CA LEU A 441 -2.45 10.24 -32.68
C LEU A 441 -3.35 9.84 -33.84
N GLU A 442 -3.25 10.58 -34.96
CA GLU A 442 -3.81 10.08 -36.22
C GLU A 442 -3.11 8.77 -36.58
N ALA A 443 -3.90 7.71 -36.75
CA ALA A 443 -3.45 6.47 -37.33
C ALA A 443 -2.82 6.77 -38.70
N CYS A 444 -1.53 6.51 -38.84
CA CYS A 444 -0.89 6.42 -40.15
C CYS A 444 -1.46 5.20 -40.88
N GLU A 445 -2.66 5.33 -41.44
CA GLU A 445 -3.15 4.42 -42.45
C GLU A 445 -2.60 4.81 -43.83
N GLY A 446 -2.16 3.78 -44.54
CA GLY A 446 -1.30 3.87 -45.70
C GLY A 446 -1.77 4.80 -46.81
N ARG A 447 -0.79 5.44 -47.44
CA ARG A 447 -0.82 5.71 -48.89
C ARG A 447 0.49 5.23 -49.47
N GLY A 448 0.40 4.24 -50.35
CA GLY A 448 1.52 3.80 -51.16
C GLY A 448 1.92 4.86 -52.18
N LEU A 449 3.21 5.02 -52.39
CA LEU A 449 3.97 4.50 -53.54
C LEU A 449 5.46 4.72 -53.26
#